data_AF-A0A1Q5TEA2-F1
#
_entry.id   AF-A0A1Q5TEA2-F1
#
_cell.length_a   1.000
_cell.length_b   1.000
_cell.length_c   1.000
_cell.angle_alpha   90.00
_cell.angle_beta   90.00
_cell.angle_gamma   90.00
#
_symmetry.space_group_name_H-M   'P 1'
#
loop_
_entity.id
_entity.type
_entity.pdbx_description
1 polymer ?
#
loop_
_entity_poly.entity_id
_entity_poly.type
_entity_poly.pdbx_seq_one_letter_code
_entity_poly.pdbx_strand_id
1 'polypeptide(L)'
;MNEAAFDIQPVNRFGGSNTTIRRPKEIACFSYDQQRRFSLGDSSIAYYYPPSLPADLNIGFDTFQKLNDAADEHLDALLDTIVAMEKETGKKCETDIVTWRGMMTKILTAPFDMMNGFEMNATCYQGTIFIEENNTYKNRQKELQKNQRMPPGMASQELMMYWGYKFEVLSVLHKTWDECTRAEIEGRQNEVVNNSAQYCSVVKTGMGNVRMVLGGEVDAVWDCKPDRKDDPINWVELKTSAEIRSDRDMIKYERKLLKFWAQSFLLGVPKIIVGFRDQQGIVHRLEELETASIPGKVKKVGRGTWDGNICINFAAEFMEWLKQVIQGDGVWRIRKLEKSHVIQVYKVEESGHGDILSSAFKTWRESLVGNDCTMDGV
;
A
#
# COMPACT_ATOMS: atom_id res chain seq x y z
N MET A 1 -28.55 10.18 -11.92
CA MET A 1 -27.24 10.12 -11.25
C MET A 1 -26.21 10.67 -12.21
N ASN A 2 -25.54 11.77 -11.86
CA ASN A 2 -24.48 12.33 -12.70
C ASN A 2 -23.24 11.42 -12.60
N GLU A 3 -22.95 10.70 -13.66
CA GLU A 3 -21.75 9.87 -13.80
C GLU A 3 -20.65 10.71 -14.44
N ALA A 4 -19.52 10.83 -13.75
CA ALA A 4 -18.32 11.48 -14.24
C ALA A 4 -17.31 10.42 -14.71
N ALA A 5 -16.54 10.73 -15.74
CA ALA A 5 -15.56 9.82 -16.33
C ALA A 5 -14.21 10.51 -16.50
N PHE A 6 -13.13 9.76 -16.26
CA PHE A 6 -11.75 10.21 -16.48
C PHE A 6 -11.02 9.21 -17.39
N ASP A 7 -10.56 9.69 -18.54
CA ASP A 7 -9.89 8.85 -19.53
C ASP A 7 -8.45 8.52 -19.12
N ILE A 8 -8.05 7.26 -19.24
CA ILE A 8 -6.68 6.79 -19.01
C ILE A 8 -5.86 6.89 -20.31
N GLN A 9 -6.52 6.76 -21.46
CA GLN A 9 -5.89 6.82 -22.77
C GLN A 9 -6.24 8.11 -23.52
N PRO A 10 -5.37 8.62 -24.40
CA PRO A 10 -4.02 8.11 -24.69
C PRO A 10 -3.03 8.46 -23.55
N VAL A 11 -2.25 7.48 -23.07
CA VAL A 11 -1.31 7.68 -21.94
C VAL A 11 -0.27 8.77 -22.19
N ASN A 12 0.07 9.03 -23.44
CA ASN A 12 1.02 10.08 -23.82
C ASN A 12 0.55 11.50 -23.43
N ARG A 13 -0.76 11.70 -23.16
CA ARG A 13 -1.27 12.98 -22.66
C ARG A 13 -0.67 13.37 -21.31
N PHE A 14 -0.21 12.38 -20.53
CA PHE A 14 0.47 12.57 -19.25
C PHE A 14 2.00 12.60 -19.38
N GLY A 15 2.55 12.55 -20.59
CA GLY A 15 4.00 12.57 -20.85
C GLY A 15 4.65 13.96 -20.80
N GLY A 16 3.90 14.98 -20.33
CA GLY A 16 4.35 16.37 -20.26
C GLY A 16 5.37 16.66 -19.16
N SER A 17 5.41 17.92 -18.70
CA SER A 17 6.30 18.35 -17.61
C SER A 17 6.12 17.52 -16.35
N ASN A 18 7.21 17.26 -15.64
CA ASN A 18 7.16 16.52 -14.38
C ASN A 18 6.31 17.25 -13.34
N THR A 19 5.36 16.54 -12.74
CA THR A 19 4.60 17.04 -11.60
C THR A 19 5.46 17.10 -10.34
N THR A 20 5.25 18.15 -9.53
CA THR A 20 5.86 18.29 -8.20
C THR A 20 5.39 17.18 -7.27
N ILE A 21 6.33 16.53 -6.59
CA ILE A 21 6.05 15.50 -5.58
C ILE A 21 6.57 15.99 -4.23
N ARG A 22 5.76 15.87 -3.19
CA ARG A 22 6.21 16.03 -1.80
C ARG A 22 6.69 14.67 -1.32
N ARG A 23 7.91 14.59 -0.80
CA ARG A 23 8.45 13.34 -0.27
C ARG A 23 7.56 12.85 0.89
N PRO A 24 7.15 11.57 0.90
CA PRO A 24 6.41 11.02 2.04
C PRO A 24 7.21 11.16 3.33
N LYS A 25 6.54 11.62 4.39
CA LYS A 25 7.08 11.72 5.74
C LYS A 25 6.13 11.03 6.71
N GLU A 26 6.63 10.09 7.51
CA GLU A 26 5.85 9.46 8.57
C GLU A 26 5.42 10.53 9.60
N ILE A 27 4.13 10.58 9.90
CA ILE A 27 3.53 11.49 10.88
C ILE A 27 2.96 10.74 12.08
N ALA A 28 2.60 9.46 11.91
CA ALA A 28 2.14 8.57 12.95
C ALA A 28 2.34 7.11 12.50
N CYS A 29 2.17 6.17 13.42
CA CYS A 29 2.22 4.74 13.12
C CYS A 29 1.34 3.95 14.10
N PHE A 30 1.02 2.72 13.70
CA PHE A 30 0.30 1.77 14.53
C PHE A 30 0.73 0.34 14.16
N SER A 31 0.40 -0.60 15.03
CA SER A 31 0.80 -2.00 14.93
C SER A 31 -0.37 -2.94 15.19
N TYR A 32 -0.43 -4.03 14.42
CA TYR A 32 -1.20 -5.23 14.75
C TYR A 32 -0.26 -6.30 15.28
N ASP A 33 -0.66 -7.01 16.33
CA ASP A 33 0.09 -8.16 16.84
C ASP A 33 -0.27 -9.48 16.13
N GLN A 34 0.32 -10.59 16.57
CA GLN A 34 0.08 -11.93 16.02
C GLN A 34 -1.37 -12.42 16.14
N GLN A 35 -2.20 -11.77 16.97
CA GLN A 35 -3.63 -12.03 17.13
C GLN A 35 -4.51 -10.97 16.44
N ARG A 36 -3.93 -10.15 15.55
CA ARG A 36 -4.59 -9.03 14.85
C ARG A 36 -5.14 -7.95 15.80
N ARG A 37 -4.58 -7.81 17.01
CA ARG A 37 -4.99 -6.75 17.95
C ARG A 37 -4.28 -5.46 17.63
N PHE A 38 -5.05 -4.39 17.49
CA PHE A 38 -4.56 -3.05 17.20
C PHE A 38 -3.87 -2.42 18.42
N SER A 39 -2.79 -1.68 18.18
CA SER A 39 -2.12 -0.81 19.15
C SER A 39 -1.48 0.37 18.44
N LEU A 40 -1.48 1.54 19.08
CA LEU A 40 -0.73 2.70 18.59
C LEU A 40 0.78 2.48 18.79
N GLY A 41 1.59 3.01 17.89
CA GLY A 41 3.05 2.89 17.95
C GLY A 41 3.62 1.72 17.14
N ASP A 42 4.87 1.38 17.42
CA ASP A 42 5.75 0.55 16.58
C ASP A 42 6.09 -0.82 17.17
N SER A 43 5.21 -1.37 18.01
CA SER A 43 5.44 -2.66 18.68
C SER A 43 5.64 -3.85 17.75
N SER A 44 5.16 -3.77 16.50
CA SER A 44 5.30 -4.83 15.49
C SER A 44 6.36 -4.53 14.44
N ILE A 45 7.27 -3.58 14.71
CA ILE A 45 8.39 -3.31 13.80
C ILE A 45 9.29 -4.54 13.66
N ALA A 46 9.78 -4.78 12.45
CA ALA A 46 10.74 -5.82 12.14
C ALA A 46 12.01 -5.23 11.52
N TYR A 47 13.13 -5.92 11.70
CA TYR A 47 14.46 -5.49 11.26
C TYR A 47 14.94 -6.42 10.15
N TYR A 48 15.33 -5.88 9.01
CA TYR A 48 15.80 -6.68 7.89
C TYR A 48 17.05 -7.46 8.28
N TYR A 49 17.03 -8.76 8.04
CA TYR A 49 18.19 -9.63 8.16
C TYR A 49 18.13 -10.67 7.06
N PRO A 50 19.14 -10.76 6.17
CA PRO A 50 19.04 -11.60 4.98
C PRO A 50 18.84 -13.08 5.31
N PRO A 51 18.02 -13.81 4.53
CA PRO A 51 17.86 -15.24 4.68
C PRO A 51 19.14 -15.98 4.26
N SER A 52 19.38 -17.16 4.86
CA SER A 52 20.40 -18.09 4.36
C SER A 52 19.97 -18.65 3.00
N LEU A 53 20.88 -18.66 2.02
CA LEU A 53 20.61 -19.17 0.68
C LEU A 53 21.31 -20.51 0.41
N PRO A 54 20.70 -21.42 -0.35
CA PRO A 54 19.34 -21.32 -0.90
C PRO A 54 18.26 -21.43 0.18
N ALA A 55 17.15 -20.69 0.02
CA ALA A 55 16.04 -20.70 0.98
C ALA A 55 14.81 -21.39 0.39
N ASP A 56 14.30 -22.42 1.07
CA ASP A 56 13.08 -23.12 0.68
C ASP A 56 11.84 -22.42 1.25
N LEU A 57 11.02 -21.83 0.36
CA LEU A 57 9.82 -21.10 0.75
C LEU A 57 8.61 -22.00 0.99
N ASN A 58 8.71 -23.32 0.79
CA ASN A 58 7.59 -24.25 1.00
C ASN A 58 7.47 -24.74 2.45
N ILE A 59 8.57 -24.65 3.22
CA ILE A 59 8.63 -25.20 4.58
C ILE A 59 7.65 -24.45 5.49
N GLY A 60 6.69 -25.21 6.05
CA GLY A 60 5.65 -24.73 6.97
C GLY A 60 4.34 -24.34 6.31
N PHE A 61 4.13 -24.65 5.02
CA PHE A 61 2.89 -24.30 4.31
C PHE A 61 1.64 -24.95 4.92
N ASP A 62 1.77 -26.18 5.40
CA ASP A 62 0.73 -26.96 6.06
C ASP A 62 0.31 -26.42 7.44
N THR A 63 1.19 -25.64 8.07
CA THR A 63 0.96 -25.00 9.39
C THR A 63 0.70 -23.49 9.28
N PHE A 64 0.52 -22.97 8.06
CA PHE A 64 0.33 -21.54 7.81
C PHE A 64 -0.90 -20.97 8.55
N GLN A 65 -0.66 -19.99 9.42
CA GLN A 65 -1.70 -19.24 10.13
C GLN A 65 -2.13 -18.04 9.30
N LYS A 66 -3.07 -18.27 8.39
CA LYS A 66 -3.58 -17.25 7.46
C LYS A 66 -4.68 -16.40 8.11
N LEU A 67 -4.47 -15.09 8.11
CA LEU A 67 -5.47 -14.09 8.50
C LEU A 67 -6.72 -14.20 7.61
N ASN A 68 -7.89 -14.23 8.24
CA ASN A 68 -9.17 -14.11 7.55
C ASN A 68 -9.50 -12.63 7.30
N ASP A 69 -9.30 -12.19 6.06
CA ASP A 69 -9.43 -10.80 5.63
C ASP A 69 -10.72 -10.51 4.83
N ALA A 70 -11.76 -11.32 5.06
CA ALA A 70 -13.07 -11.17 4.45
C ALA A 70 -13.90 -10.02 5.05
N ALA A 71 -13.68 -9.73 6.34
CA ALA A 71 -14.31 -8.61 7.01
C ALA A 71 -13.84 -7.27 6.40
N ASP A 72 -14.71 -6.27 6.51
CA ASP A 72 -14.37 -4.91 6.14
C ASP A 72 -13.69 -4.23 7.34
N GLU A 73 -12.41 -3.90 7.20
CA GLU A 73 -11.66 -3.15 8.23
C GLU A 73 -11.80 -1.62 8.02
N HIS A 74 -12.50 -1.20 6.96
CA HIS A 74 -12.72 0.20 6.61
C HIS A 74 -11.43 1.06 6.70
N LEU A 75 -11.53 2.31 7.11
CA LEU A 75 -10.39 3.17 7.45
C LEU A 75 -10.10 3.19 8.95
N ASP A 76 -10.69 2.30 9.74
CA ASP A 76 -10.79 2.45 11.20
C ASP A 76 -9.46 2.67 11.88
N ALA A 77 -8.48 1.76 11.70
CA ALA A 77 -7.16 1.89 12.32
C ALA A 77 -6.39 3.13 11.83
N LEU A 78 -6.57 3.53 10.57
CA LEU A 78 -5.97 4.76 10.04
C LEU A 78 -6.60 6.00 10.69
N LEU A 79 -7.93 6.05 10.81
CA LEU A 79 -8.65 7.16 11.42
C LEU A 79 -8.38 7.26 12.91
N ASP A 80 -8.33 6.13 13.64
CA ASP A 80 -7.98 6.08 15.06
C ASP A 80 -6.55 6.60 15.31
N THR A 81 -5.61 6.24 14.43
CA THR A 81 -4.23 6.74 14.49
C THR A 81 -4.16 8.24 14.20
N ILE A 82 -4.93 8.74 13.22
CA ILE A 82 -5.03 10.17 12.93
C ILE A 82 -5.63 10.91 14.14
N VAL A 83 -6.70 10.39 14.75
CA VAL A 83 -7.34 10.98 15.94
C VAL A 83 -6.36 11.07 17.10
N ALA A 84 -5.57 10.01 17.35
CA ALA A 84 -4.57 10.01 18.41
C ALA A 84 -3.52 11.12 18.21
N MET A 85 -2.99 11.25 16.99
CA MET A 85 -2.04 12.30 16.62
C MET A 85 -2.67 13.71 16.70
N GLU A 86 -3.91 13.88 16.25
CA GLU A 86 -4.62 15.17 16.35
C GLU A 86 -4.88 15.57 17.80
N LYS A 87 -5.16 14.61 18.69
CA LYS A 87 -5.27 14.82 20.14
C LYS A 87 -3.95 15.26 20.76
N GLU A 88 -2.85 14.61 20.40
CA GLU A 88 -1.50 14.95 20.88
C GLU A 88 -1.09 16.36 20.44
N THR A 89 -1.36 16.71 19.18
CA THR A 89 -0.96 18.00 18.59
C THR A 89 -1.96 19.13 18.84
N GLY A 90 -3.18 18.81 19.26
CA GLY A 90 -4.29 19.74 19.40
C GLY A 90 -4.78 20.34 18.08
N LYS A 91 -4.39 19.77 16.94
CA LYS A 91 -4.67 20.35 15.61
C LYS A 91 -5.12 19.27 14.62
N LYS A 92 -6.11 19.63 13.80
CA LYS A 92 -6.51 18.82 12.65
C LYS A 92 -5.36 18.64 11.66
N CYS A 93 -5.16 17.42 11.17
CA CYS A 93 -4.22 17.15 10.09
C CYS A 93 -4.80 17.68 8.76
N GLU A 94 -4.31 18.83 8.30
CA GLU A 94 -4.74 19.38 7.02
C GLU A 94 -4.26 18.54 5.85
N THR A 95 -5.21 17.96 5.11
CA THR A 95 -4.97 17.18 3.90
C THR A 95 -6.22 17.19 3.01
N ASP A 96 -6.03 16.97 1.71
CA ASP A 96 -7.13 16.91 0.75
C ASP A 96 -7.70 15.49 0.66
N ILE A 97 -6.85 14.46 0.79
CA ILE A 97 -7.26 13.05 0.70
C ILE A 97 -6.66 12.25 1.88
N VAL A 98 -7.44 11.30 2.40
CA VAL A 98 -7.02 10.26 3.35
C VAL A 98 -7.42 8.89 2.79
N THR A 99 -6.48 7.95 2.69
CA THR A 99 -6.77 6.61 2.20
C THR A 99 -5.68 5.60 2.57
N TRP A 100 -5.94 4.31 2.38
CA TRP A 100 -4.90 3.29 2.36
C TRP A 100 -4.03 3.44 1.11
N ARG A 101 -2.72 3.29 1.28
CA ARG A 101 -1.72 3.29 0.19
C ARG A 101 -2.10 2.35 -0.95
N GLY A 102 -2.72 1.21 -0.66
CA GLY A 102 -3.19 0.26 -1.68
C GLY A 102 -4.15 0.89 -2.70
N MET A 103 -5.00 1.84 -2.30
CA MET A 103 -5.89 2.55 -3.22
C MET A 103 -5.10 3.46 -4.15
N MET A 104 -4.16 4.23 -3.60
CA MET A 104 -3.28 5.07 -4.40
C MET A 104 -2.37 4.26 -5.33
N THR A 105 -1.91 3.07 -4.93
CA THR A 105 -1.16 2.17 -5.83
C THR A 105 -2.01 1.78 -7.04
N LYS A 106 -3.30 1.47 -6.86
CA LYS A 106 -4.21 1.12 -7.97
C LYS A 106 -4.40 2.29 -8.93
N ILE A 107 -4.57 3.51 -8.42
CA ILE A 107 -4.69 4.74 -9.21
C ILE A 107 -3.38 5.03 -9.95
N LEU A 108 -2.25 5.09 -9.23
CA LEU A 108 -0.93 5.46 -9.76
C LEU A 108 -0.49 4.55 -10.92
N THR A 109 -0.89 3.28 -10.88
CA THR A 109 -0.49 2.28 -11.87
C THR A 109 -1.53 2.05 -12.97
N ALA A 110 -2.71 2.66 -12.89
CA ALA A 110 -3.81 2.48 -13.85
C ALA A 110 -3.43 2.72 -15.33
N PRO A 111 -2.53 3.66 -15.68
CA PRO A 111 -2.06 3.85 -17.06
C PRO A 111 -1.47 2.61 -17.73
N PHE A 112 -0.80 1.76 -16.94
CA PHE A 112 -0.08 0.58 -17.43
C PHE A 112 -0.61 -0.74 -16.86
N ASP A 113 -1.59 -0.69 -15.95
CA ASP A 113 -2.29 -1.85 -15.42
C ASP A 113 -3.69 -1.99 -16.01
N MET A 114 -3.74 -2.52 -17.24
CA MET A 114 -4.98 -2.80 -17.94
C MET A 114 -5.63 -4.11 -17.51
N MET A 115 -4.91 -5.00 -16.83
CA MET A 115 -5.40 -6.35 -16.51
C MET A 115 -6.20 -6.39 -15.21
N ASN A 116 -6.02 -5.41 -14.32
CA ASN A 116 -6.76 -5.36 -13.06
C ASN A 116 -7.80 -4.24 -13.07
N GLY A 117 -8.99 -4.57 -12.56
CA GLY A 117 -10.02 -3.60 -12.17
C GLY A 117 -9.91 -3.22 -10.70
N PHE A 118 -10.63 -2.18 -10.31
CA PHE A 118 -10.82 -1.80 -8.92
C PHE A 118 -12.14 -1.08 -8.70
N GLU A 119 -12.67 -1.21 -7.49
CA GLU A 119 -13.75 -0.39 -6.97
C GLU A 119 -13.38 0.15 -5.58
N MET A 120 -13.70 1.41 -5.35
CA MET A 120 -13.45 2.13 -4.11
C MET A 120 -14.70 2.91 -3.72
N ASN A 121 -14.94 3.08 -2.43
CA ASN A 121 -15.94 4.04 -1.94
C ASN A 121 -15.22 5.32 -1.51
N ALA A 122 -15.88 6.46 -1.68
CA ALA A 122 -15.35 7.74 -1.24
C ALA A 122 -16.44 8.65 -0.66
N THR A 123 -16.08 9.48 0.31
CA THR A 123 -16.96 10.53 0.87
C THR A 123 -16.14 11.78 1.17
N CYS A 124 -16.79 12.94 1.19
CA CYS A 124 -16.17 14.20 1.59
C CYS A 124 -16.67 14.61 2.97
N TYR A 125 -15.75 14.87 3.89
CA TYR A 125 -16.07 15.33 5.24
C TYR A 125 -15.10 16.43 5.67
N GLN A 126 -15.64 17.58 6.06
CA GLN A 126 -14.88 18.78 6.46
C GLN A 126 -13.75 19.15 5.47
N GLY A 127 -14.03 19.10 4.17
CA GLY A 127 -13.09 19.47 3.11
C GLY A 127 -12.01 18.42 2.78
N THR A 128 -12.07 17.23 3.37
CA THR A 128 -11.17 16.11 3.09
C THR A 128 -11.94 14.95 2.47
N ILE A 129 -11.39 14.35 1.41
CA ILE A 129 -11.94 13.15 0.77
C ILE A 129 -11.34 11.92 1.42
N PHE A 130 -12.20 11.01 1.88
CA PHE A 130 -11.80 9.72 2.44
C PHE A 130 -12.13 8.64 1.43
N ILE A 131 -11.16 7.78 1.13
CA ILE A 131 -11.31 6.73 0.12
C ILE A 131 -10.96 5.38 0.75
N GLU A 132 -11.85 4.41 0.62
CA GLU A 132 -11.65 3.03 1.08
C GLU A 132 -11.85 2.02 -0.07
N GLU A 133 -11.38 0.80 0.13
CA GLU A 133 -11.63 -0.29 -0.81
C GLU A 133 -13.11 -0.69 -0.77
N ASN A 134 -13.72 -1.00 -1.92
CA ASN A 134 -15.01 -1.65 -1.88
C ASN A 134 -14.85 -3.14 -1.50
N ASN A 135 -15.14 -3.49 -0.25
CA ASN A 135 -14.92 -4.84 0.28
C ASN A 135 -15.72 -5.93 -0.46
N THR A 136 -16.96 -5.63 -0.88
CA THR A 136 -17.77 -6.57 -1.68
C THR A 136 -17.11 -6.90 -3.03
N TYR A 137 -16.59 -5.88 -3.73
CA TYR A 137 -15.85 -6.08 -4.97
C TYR A 137 -14.55 -6.85 -4.71
N LYS A 138 -13.79 -6.49 -3.66
CA LYS A 138 -12.56 -7.17 -3.22
C LYS A 138 -12.79 -8.67 -3.01
N ASN A 139 -13.82 -9.03 -2.24
CA ASN A 139 -14.14 -10.42 -1.92
C ASN A 139 -14.59 -11.20 -3.16
N ARG A 140 -15.42 -10.59 -4.02
CA ARG A 140 -15.80 -11.19 -5.31
C ARG A 140 -14.58 -11.47 -6.20
N GLN A 141 -13.64 -10.53 -6.29
CA GLN A 141 -12.41 -10.73 -7.07
C GLN A 141 -11.55 -11.86 -6.51
N LYS A 142 -11.43 -11.97 -5.18
CA LYS A 142 -10.73 -13.09 -4.53
C LYS A 142 -11.36 -14.44 -4.84
N GLU A 143 -12.69 -14.54 -4.80
CA GLU A 143 -13.42 -15.76 -5.15
C GLU A 143 -13.19 -16.16 -6.61
N LEU A 144 -13.28 -15.19 -7.53
CA LEU A 144 -12.98 -15.43 -8.94
C LEU A 144 -11.56 -15.94 -9.15
N GLN A 145 -10.57 -15.35 -8.46
CA GLN A 145 -9.17 -15.80 -8.54
C GLN A 145 -8.98 -17.22 -8.00
N LYS A 146 -9.56 -17.53 -6.83
CA LYS A 146 -9.52 -18.88 -6.24
C LYS A 146 -10.10 -19.96 -7.17
N ASN A 147 -11.12 -19.61 -7.95
CA ASN A 147 -11.78 -20.54 -8.87
C ASN A 147 -11.07 -20.68 -10.23
N GLN A 148 -10.02 -19.90 -10.51
CA GLN A 148 -9.26 -20.04 -11.76
C GLN A 148 -8.41 -21.31 -11.76
N ARG A 149 -8.53 -22.09 -12.84
CA ARG A 149 -7.69 -23.28 -13.04
C ARG A 149 -6.26 -22.88 -13.36
N MET A 150 -5.33 -23.32 -12.52
CA MET A 150 -3.90 -23.14 -12.78
C MET A 150 -3.44 -24.04 -13.93
N PRO A 151 -2.54 -23.56 -14.79
CA PRO A 151 -1.91 -24.42 -15.80
C PRO A 151 -1.21 -25.63 -15.15
N PRO A 152 -1.20 -26.81 -15.80
CA PRO A 152 -0.49 -27.97 -15.28
C PRO A 152 0.96 -27.67 -14.96
N GLY A 153 1.42 -28.09 -13.77
CA GLY A 153 2.79 -27.89 -13.30
C GLY A 153 3.07 -26.54 -12.64
N MET A 154 2.09 -25.62 -12.54
CA MET A 154 2.22 -24.43 -11.70
C MET A 154 1.80 -24.69 -10.26
N ALA A 155 2.51 -24.05 -9.31
CA ALA A 155 2.09 -23.96 -7.92
C ALA A 155 0.68 -23.33 -7.81
N SER A 156 -0.06 -23.73 -6.76
CA SER A 156 -1.35 -23.12 -6.46
C SER A 156 -1.18 -21.63 -6.13
N GLN A 157 -2.24 -20.84 -6.33
CA GLN A 157 -2.22 -19.42 -5.95
C GLN A 157 -1.95 -19.23 -4.45
N GLU A 158 -2.47 -20.13 -3.62
CA GLU A 158 -2.27 -20.10 -2.18
C GLU A 158 -0.81 -20.38 -1.79
N LEU A 159 -0.16 -21.34 -2.44
CA LEU A 159 1.26 -21.59 -2.22
C LEU A 159 2.14 -20.42 -2.71
N MET A 160 1.80 -19.83 -3.85
CA MET A 160 2.52 -18.64 -4.35
C MET A 160 2.37 -17.42 -3.43
N MET A 161 1.21 -17.26 -2.79
CA MET A 161 0.99 -16.23 -1.78
C MET A 161 1.80 -16.54 -0.52
N TYR A 162 1.78 -17.79 -0.05
CA TYR A 162 2.58 -18.24 1.10
C TYR A 162 4.07 -17.96 0.93
N TRP A 163 4.62 -18.17 -0.27
CA TRP A 163 6.02 -17.87 -0.57
C TRP A 163 6.41 -16.41 -0.27
N GLY A 164 5.49 -15.45 -0.40
CA GLY A 164 5.71 -14.06 0.02
C GLY A 164 5.93 -13.96 1.52
N TYR A 165 4.97 -14.42 2.31
CA TYR A 165 5.03 -14.39 3.77
C TYR A 165 6.19 -15.23 4.33
N LYS A 166 6.49 -16.39 3.74
CA LYS A 166 7.66 -17.17 4.16
C LYS A 166 8.94 -16.42 3.89
N PHE A 167 9.06 -15.74 2.76
CA PHE A 167 10.24 -14.92 2.47
C PHE A 167 10.40 -13.76 3.46
N GLU A 168 9.31 -13.11 3.85
CA GLU A 168 9.30 -12.08 4.90
C GLU A 168 9.84 -12.65 6.22
N VAL A 169 9.27 -13.75 6.73
CA VAL A 169 9.73 -14.42 7.96
C VAL A 169 11.21 -14.77 7.92
N LEU A 170 11.71 -15.29 6.79
CA LEU A 170 13.13 -15.63 6.66
C LEU A 170 14.06 -14.41 6.59
N SER A 171 13.53 -13.25 6.22
CA SER A 171 14.28 -12.04 5.90
C SER A 171 14.21 -10.96 6.97
N VAL A 172 13.63 -11.26 8.14
CA VAL A 172 13.50 -10.29 9.23
C VAL A 172 13.89 -10.86 10.60
N LEU A 173 14.08 -9.96 11.55
CA LEU A 173 14.16 -10.19 12.99
C LEU A 173 13.10 -9.34 13.69
N HIS A 174 12.57 -9.83 14.80
CA HIS A 174 11.58 -9.11 15.62
C HIS A 174 12.21 -8.32 16.78
N LYS A 175 13.55 -8.32 16.86
CA LYS A 175 14.36 -7.51 17.76
C LYS A 175 15.59 -7.03 16.99
N THR A 176 16.35 -6.09 17.55
CA THR A 176 17.62 -5.70 16.94
C THR A 176 18.59 -6.87 16.95
N TRP A 177 19.56 -6.84 16.04
CA TRP A 177 20.50 -7.96 15.85
C TRP A 177 21.25 -8.34 17.13
N ASP A 178 21.62 -7.37 17.96
CA ASP A 178 22.34 -7.54 19.22
C ASP A 178 21.48 -8.14 20.35
N GLU A 179 20.15 -7.97 20.29
CA GLU A 179 19.20 -8.59 21.22
C GLU A 179 18.79 -10.01 20.80
N CYS A 180 18.98 -10.38 19.53
CA CYS A 180 18.66 -11.70 19.01
C CYS A 180 19.73 -12.73 19.36
N THR A 181 19.29 -13.87 19.90
CA THR A 181 20.13 -15.04 20.08
C THR A 181 20.44 -15.72 18.73
N ARG A 182 21.55 -16.45 18.68
CA ARG A 182 21.92 -17.27 17.52
C ARG A 182 20.80 -18.27 17.14
N ALA A 183 20.15 -18.86 18.15
CA ALA A 183 19.07 -19.82 17.95
C ALA A 183 17.82 -19.19 17.33
N GLU A 184 17.46 -17.95 17.72
CA GLU A 184 16.37 -17.20 17.06
C GLU A 184 16.73 -16.91 15.59
N ILE A 185 17.94 -16.43 15.31
CA ILE A 185 18.38 -16.10 13.95
C ILE A 185 18.37 -17.34 13.03
N GLU A 186 18.95 -18.45 13.48
CA GLU A 186 19.10 -19.67 12.69
C GLU A 186 17.81 -20.52 12.67
N GLY A 187 16.90 -20.28 13.63
CA GLY A 187 15.65 -21.00 13.79
C GLY A 187 14.51 -20.54 12.88
N ARG A 188 14.62 -19.38 12.20
CA ARG A 188 13.55 -18.78 11.37
C ARG A 188 12.96 -19.69 10.31
N GLN A 189 13.75 -20.64 9.80
CA GLN A 189 13.27 -21.64 8.84
C GLN A 189 12.10 -22.48 9.40
N ASN A 190 12.07 -22.70 10.71
CA ASN A 190 11.08 -23.52 11.40
C ASN A 190 9.96 -22.70 12.04
N GLU A 191 10.00 -21.36 11.93
CA GLU A 191 8.94 -20.52 12.46
C GLU A 191 7.63 -20.74 11.69
N VAL A 192 6.54 -20.79 12.45
CA VAL A 192 5.19 -20.83 11.90
C VAL A 192 4.89 -19.47 11.29
N VAL A 193 4.61 -19.46 9.99
CA VAL A 193 4.27 -18.24 9.28
C VAL A 193 2.88 -17.78 9.71
N ASN A 194 2.77 -16.51 10.10
CA ASN A 194 1.53 -15.84 10.47
C ASN A 194 1.54 -14.43 9.85
N ASN A 195 0.50 -14.08 9.09
CA ASN A 195 0.41 -12.77 8.41
C ASN A 195 -0.55 -11.79 9.11
N SER A 196 -0.82 -11.97 10.41
CA SER A 196 -1.70 -11.10 11.20
C SER A 196 -0.97 -9.89 11.75
N ALA A 197 0.29 -10.08 12.16
CA ALA A 197 1.13 -9.03 12.74
C ALA A 197 1.63 -8.10 11.63
N GLN A 198 1.45 -6.79 11.82
CA GLN A 198 1.79 -5.79 10.81
C GLN A 198 2.22 -4.49 11.48
N TYR A 199 3.24 -3.85 10.92
CA TYR A 199 3.57 -2.46 11.23
C TYR A 199 3.04 -1.56 10.10
N CYS A 200 2.28 -0.53 10.47
CA CYS A 200 1.70 0.41 9.52
C CYS A 200 2.23 1.83 9.74
N SER A 201 2.84 2.37 8.69
CA SER A 201 3.27 3.77 8.63
C SER A 201 2.12 4.64 8.13
N VAL A 202 1.86 5.76 8.80
CA VAL A 202 0.95 6.81 8.34
C VAL A 202 1.79 7.98 7.88
N VAL A 203 1.82 8.22 6.56
CA VAL A 203 2.67 9.24 5.94
C VAL A 203 1.84 10.41 5.42
N LYS A 204 2.42 11.61 5.50
CA LYS A 204 1.93 12.80 4.78
C LYS A 204 2.75 12.99 3.50
N THR A 205 2.07 13.19 2.39
CA THR A 205 2.68 13.32 1.05
C THR A 205 1.83 14.21 0.15
N GLY A 206 2.17 14.33 -1.13
CA GLY A 206 1.37 15.03 -2.13
C GLY A 206 1.94 14.93 -3.53
N MET A 207 1.06 15.09 -4.52
CA MET A 207 1.40 15.18 -5.94
C MET A 207 0.65 16.37 -6.55
N GLY A 208 1.36 17.22 -7.29
CA GLY A 208 0.81 18.48 -7.77
C GLY A 208 0.34 19.35 -6.59
N ASN A 209 -0.89 19.84 -6.68
CA ASN A 209 -1.47 20.65 -5.61
C ASN A 209 -2.20 19.85 -4.53
N VAL A 210 -2.31 18.52 -4.69
CA VAL A 210 -3.08 17.65 -3.78
C VAL A 210 -2.19 17.14 -2.64
N ARG A 211 -2.61 17.40 -1.39
CA ARG A 211 -2.03 16.83 -0.16
C ARG A 211 -2.76 15.55 0.19
N MET A 212 -2.01 14.53 0.61
CA MET A 212 -2.54 13.23 0.99
C MET A 212 -1.97 12.77 2.32
N VAL A 213 -2.79 12.02 3.06
CA VAL A 213 -2.35 11.14 4.15
C VAL A 213 -2.61 9.71 3.71
N LEU A 214 -1.56 8.89 3.73
CA LEU A 214 -1.61 7.49 3.32
C LEU A 214 -1.22 6.59 4.50
N GLY A 215 -2.08 5.64 4.83
CA GLY A 215 -1.72 4.53 5.71
C GLY A 215 -1.22 3.33 4.90
N GLY A 216 -0.18 2.64 5.35
CA GLY A 216 0.20 1.39 4.72
C GLY A 216 1.24 0.59 5.50
N GLU A 217 1.15 -0.72 5.34
CA GLU A 217 2.13 -1.67 5.88
C GLU A 217 3.52 -1.47 5.28
N VAL A 218 4.53 -1.64 6.12
CA VAL A 218 5.95 -1.66 5.76
C VAL A 218 6.58 -2.91 6.36
N ASP A 219 7.38 -3.62 5.56
CA ASP A 219 7.83 -4.98 5.92
C ASP A 219 8.94 -4.98 6.97
N ALA A 220 9.92 -4.08 6.87
CA ALA A 220 11.02 -3.99 7.84
C ALA A 220 11.75 -2.64 7.80
N VAL A 221 12.58 -2.37 8.81
CA VAL A 221 13.63 -1.34 8.79
C VAL A 221 14.99 -1.99 8.47
N TRP A 222 15.83 -1.31 7.70
CA TRP A 222 17.15 -1.82 7.30
C TRP A 222 18.13 -1.93 8.48
N ASP A 223 18.06 -0.96 9.39
CA ASP A 223 18.99 -0.75 10.49
C ASP A 223 18.23 -0.51 11.80
N CYS A 224 17.81 0.72 12.08
CA CYS A 224 17.02 1.09 13.23
C CYS A 224 16.08 2.24 12.88
N LYS A 225 14.98 2.34 13.62
CA LYS A 225 14.11 3.51 13.53
C LYS A 225 14.77 4.67 14.28
N PRO A 226 14.96 5.84 13.66
CA PRO A 226 15.62 6.96 14.32
C PRO A 226 14.77 7.53 15.45
N ASP A 227 15.42 7.96 16.55
CA ASP A 227 14.74 8.61 17.69
C ASP A 227 14.08 9.94 17.29
N ARG A 228 14.71 10.67 16.37
CA ARG A 228 14.20 11.94 15.87
C ARG A 228 13.20 11.68 14.75
N LYS A 229 11.94 12.07 14.99
CA LYS A 229 10.83 11.95 14.02
C LYS A 229 11.09 12.62 12.64
N ASP A 230 12.05 13.55 12.56
CA ASP A 230 12.40 14.24 11.31
C ASP A 230 13.46 13.51 10.47
N ASP A 231 14.20 12.58 11.07
CA ASP A 231 15.26 11.86 10.39
C ASP A 231 14.64 10.78 9.48
N PRO A 232 15.22 10.53 8.28
CA PRO A 232 14.67 9.57 7.35
C PRO A 232 14.76 8.15 7.91
N ILE A 233 13.67 7.40 7.81
CA ILE A 233 13.64 5.98 8.19
C ILE A 233 14.06 5.13 6.98
N ASN A 234 15.02 4.23 7.19
CA ASN A 234 15.52 3.35 6.13
C ASN A 234 14.63 2.11 5.98
N TRP A 235 13.38 2.32 5.58
CA TRP A 235 12.43 1.24 5.35
C TRP A 235 12.88 0.28 4.23
N VAL A 236 12.43 -0.97 4.33
CA VAL A 236 12.65 -2.04 3.37
C VAL A 236 11.32 -2.68 3.02
N GLU A 237 11.08 -2.84 1.72
CA GLU A 237 10.02 -3.69 1.18
C GLU A 237 10.61 -5.03 0.75
N LEU A 238 9.95 -6.13 1.07
CA LEU A 238 10.33 -7.48 0.73
C LEU A 238 9.41 -8.02 -0.35
N LYS A 239 10.00 -8.61 -1.39
CA LYS A 239 9.27 -9.18 -2.52
C LYS A 239 9.90 -10.48 -2.99
N THR A 240 9.10 -11.35 -3.57
CA THR A 240 9.60 -12.52 -4.30
C THR A 240 9.26 -12.43 -5.78
N SER A 241 10.15 -12.97 -6.62
CA SER A 241 9.87 -13.13 -8.05
C SER A 241 10.44 -14.44 -8.58
N ALA A 242 9.88 -14.93 -9.68
CA ALA A 242 10.49 -16.01 -10.42
C ALA A 242 11.80 -15.53 -11.06
N GLU A 243 12.76 -16.42 -11.22
CA GLU A 243 13.97 -16.17 -12.00
C GLU A 243 13.66 -15.69 -13.43
N ILE A 244 14.50 -14.78 -13.92
CA ILE A 244 14.39 -14.20 -15.25
C ILE A 244 15.31 -15.01 -16.17
N ARG A 245 14.73 -15.84 -17.01
CA ARG A 245 15.47 -16.73 -17.95
C ARG A 245 15.25 -16.39 -19.42
N SER A 246 14.35 -15.44 -19.70
CA SER A 246 13.96 -15.05 -21.05
C SER A 246 13.51 -13.60 -21.11
N ASP A 247 13.48 -13.02 -22.32
CA ASP A 247 12.91 -11.69 -22.56
C ASP A 247 11.43 -11.59 -22.14
N ARG A 248 10.67 -12.67 -22.30
CA ARG A 248 9.28 -12.73 -21.86
C ARG A 248 9.18 -12.61 -20.34
N ASP A 249 10.09 -13.23 -19.60
CA ASP A 249 10.12 -13.14 -18.14
C ASP A 249 10.59 -11.76 -17.68
N MET A 250 11.49 -11.13 -18.45
CA MET A 250 11.88 -9.74 -18.19
C MET A 250 10.67 -8.79 -18.30
N ILE A 251 9.84 -8.90 -19.35
CA ILE A 251 8.62 -8.09 -19.48
C ILE A 251 7.66 -8.33 -18.31
N LYS A 252 7.48 -9.58 -17.87
CA LYS A 252 6.65 -9.88 -16.68
C LYS A 252 7.24 -9.25 -15.42
N TYR A 253 8.56 -9.29 -15.27
CA TYR A 253 9.25 -8.69 -14.14
C TYR A 253 9.10 -7.17 -14.14
N GLU A 254 9.23 -6.49 -15.28
CA GLU A 254 8.98 -5.04 -15.34
C GLU A 254 7.55 -4.67 -14.96
N ARG A 255 6.55 -5.47 -15.36
CA ARG A 255 5.16 -5.26 -14.90
C ARG A 255 5.03 -5.41 -13.38
N LYS A 256 5.80 -6.29 -12.74
CA LYS A 256 5.89 -6.36 -11.28
C LYS A 256 6.62 -5.17 -10.69
N LEU A 257 7.71 -4.72 -11.31
CA LEU A 257 8.47 -3.55 -10.90
C LEU A 257 7.61 -2.29 -10.85
N LEU A 258 6.62 -2.14 -11.74
CA LEU A 258 5.63 -1.06 -11.65
C LEU A 258 4.91 -1.05 -10.29
N LYS A 259 4.46 -2.23 -9.83
CA LYS A 259 3.76 -2.38 -8.56
C LYS A 259 4.69 -2.22 -7.37
N PHE A 260 5.88 -2.82 -7.43
CA PHE A 260 6.90 -2.70 -6.39
C PHE A 260 7.29 -1.23 -6.21
N TRP A 261 7.61 -0.54 -7.31
CA TRP A 261 7.89 0.88 -7.31
C TRP A 261 6.74 1.69 -6.73
N ALA A 262 5.51 1.52 -7.24
CA ALA A 262 4.37 2.31 -6.79
C ALA A 262 4.09 2.12 -5.28
N GLN A 263 4.14 0.88 -4.79
CA GLN A 263 3.91 0.54 -3.39
C GLN A 263 4.93 1.22 -2.48
N SER A 264 6.22 1.09 -2.79
CA SER A 264 7.32 1.63 -1.99
C SER A 264 7.43 3.15 -2.12
N PHE A 265 7.27 3.69 -3.33
CA PHE A 265 7.33 5.13 -3.61
C PHE A 265 6.28 5.92 -2.83
N LEU A 266 5.05 5.42 -2.73
CA LEU A 266 3.94 6.10 -2.04
C LEU A 266 4.14 6.21 -0.52
N LEU A 267 4.87 5.28 0.10
CA LEU A 267 5.24 5.33 1.53
C LEU A 267 6.63 5.90 1.78
N GLY A 268 7.38 6.23 0.72
CA GLY A 268 8.76 6.73 0.86
C GLY A 268 9.75 5.64 1.27
N VAL A 269 9.44 4.37 1.01
CA VAL A 269 10.32 3.23 1.26
C VAL A 269 11.49 3.26 0.26
N PRO A 270 12.74 3.49 0.71
CA PRO A 270 13.87 3.71 -0.19
C PRO A 270 14.37 2.43 -0.87
N LYS A 271 14.14 1.26 -0.26
CA LYS A 271 14.77 0.00 -0.66
C LYS A 271 13.76 -1.13 -0.82
N ILE A 272 13.95 -1.97 -1.84
CA ILE A 272 13.20 -3.20 -2.07
C ILE A 272 14.19 -4.36 -2.19
N ILE A 273 14.00 -5.42 -1.42
CA ILE A 273 14.77 -6.67 -1.54
C ILE A 273 13.91 -7.70 -2.26
N VAL A 274 14.42 -8.20 -3.40
CA VAL A 274 13.73 -9.20 -4.20
C VAL A 274 14.43 -10.55 -4.09
N GLY A 275 13.75 -11.53 -3.48
CA GLY A 275 14.14 -12.94 -3.52
C GLY A 275 13.75 -13.58 -4.84
N PHE A 276 14.74 -13.98 -5.65
CA PHE A 276 14.50 -14.68 -6.91
C PHE A 276 14.49 -16.19 -6.68
N ARG A 277 13.33 -16.79 -6.92
CA ARG A 277 13.08 -18.21 -6.75
C ARG A 277 12.91 -18.94 -8.07
N ASP A 278 13.23 -20.23 -8.05
CA ASP A 278 12.87 -21.16 -9.11
C ASP A 278 11.37 -21.53 -9.10
N GLN A 279 11.01 -22.53 -9.90
CA GLN A 279 9.64 -23.03 -9.99
C GLN A 279 9.24 -23.90 -8.79
N GLN A 280 10.23 -24.43 -8.08
CA GLN A 280 10.08 -25.28 -6.90
C GLN A 280 9.91 -24.45 -5.63
N GLY A 281 10.04 -23.11 -5.71
CA GLY A 281 9.90 -22.24 -4.55
C GLY A 281 11.21 -22.00 -3.80
N ILE A 282 12.36 -22.35 -4.38
CA ILE A 282 13.67 -22.18 -3.75
C ILE A 282 14.28 -20.86 -4.21
N VAL A 283 14.60 -19.97 -3.26
CA VAL A 283 15.29 -18.70 -3.52
C VAL A 283 16.80 -18.95 -3.65
N HIS A 284 17.37 -18.55 -4.79
CA HIS A 284 18.80 -18.75 -5.08
C HIS A 284 19.62 -17.45 -5.00
N ARG A 285 18.98 -16.30 -5.18
CA ARG A 285 19.63 -14.99 -5.09
C ARG A 285 18.70 -13.91 -4.59
N LEU A 286 19.29 -12.88 -4.00
CA LEU A 286 18.63 -11.63 -3.66
C LEU A 286 19.06 -10.53 -4.64
N GLU A 287 18.19 -9.54 -4.83
CA GLU A 287 18.52 -8.30 -5.51
C GLU A 287 18.04 -7.12 -4.68
N GLU A 288 18.94 -6.18 -4.42
CA GLU A 288 18.60 -4.91 -3.80
C GLU A 288 18.26 -3.89 -4.88
N LEU A 289 17.08 -3.27 -4.75
CA LEU A 289 16.61 -2.21 -5.62
C LEU A 289 16.40 -0.93 -4.83
N GLU A 290 17.04 0.15 -5.27
CA GLU A 290 16.68 1.49 -4.84
C GLU A 290 15.39 1.94 -5.54
N THR A 291 14.34 2.23 -4.77
CA THR A 291 12.99 2.58 -5.29
C THR A 291 13.05 3.70 -6.32
N ALA A 292 13.81 4.77 -6.03
CA ALA A 292 13.93 5.93 -6.91
C ALA A 292 14.60 5.60 -8.27
N SER A 293 15.42 4.54 -8.34
CA SER A 293 16.13 4.14 -9.55
C SER A 293 15.27 3.30 -10.51
N ILE A 294 14.20 2.66 -10.01
CA ILE A 294 13.43 1.66 -10.75
C ILE A 294 12.87 2.20 -12.08
N PRO A 295 12.19 3.37 -12.14
CA PRO A 295 11.67 3.89 -13.41
C PRO A 295 12.79 4.13 -14.44
N GLY A 296 13.94 4.63 -13.98
CA GLY A 296 15.11 4.86 -14.82
C GLY A 296 15.69 3.55 -15.38
N LYS A 297 15.77 2.50 -14.57
CA LYS A 297 16.22 1.17 -14.99
C LYS A 297 15.30 0.58 -16.07
N VAL A 298 13.99 0.62 -15.87
CA VAL A 298 12.99 0.14 -16.86
C VAL A 298 13.09 0.88 -18.18
N LYS A 299 13.30 2.21 -18.15
CA LYS A 299 13.41 3.05 -19.34
C LYS A 299 14.72 2.89 -20.10
N LYS A 300 15.86 2.83 -19.40
CA LYS A 300 17.20 2.88 -20.02
C LYS A 300 17.77 1.50 -20.35
N VAL A 301 17.52 0.51 -19.49
CA VAL A 301 18.12 -0.83 -19.58
C VAL A 301 17.07 -1.88 -19.95
N GLY A 302 15.83 -1.64 -19.53
CA GLY A 302 14.71 -2.54 -19.73
C GLY A 302 14.09 -2.51 -21.14
N ARG A 303 12.83 -2.91 -21.20
CA ARG A 303 11.95 -2.92 -22.37
C ARG A 303 11.00 -1.73 -22.40
N GLY A 304 11.12 -0.80 -21.44
CA GLY A 304 10.31 0.41 -21.38
C GLY A 304 8.81 0.13 -21.27
N THR A 305 8.42 -0.92 -20.53
CA THR A 305 7.01 -1.36 -20.47
C THR A 305 6.07 -0.40 -19.73
N TRP A 306 6.63 0.56 -18.97
CA TRP A 306 5.90 1.62 -18.29
C TRP A 306 6.84 2.83 -18.07
N ASP A 307 6.25 4.01 -17.84
CA ASP A 307 6.98 5.25 -17.56
C ASP A 307 6.48 5.86 -16.24
N GLY A 308 7.40 6.04 -15.28
CA GLY A 308 7.08 6.57 -13.95
C GLY A 308 6.54 8.00 -13.98
N ASN A 309 6.98 8.85 -14.91
CA ASN A 309 6.49 10.22 -15.01
C ASN A 309 5.04 10.24 -15.49
N ILE A 310 4.69 9.37 -16.46
CA ILE A 310 3.29 9.19 -16.89
C ILE A 310 2.42 8.75 -15.71
N CYS A 311 2.87 7.79 -14.89
CA CYS A 311 2.15 7.36 -13.70
C CYS A 311 1.87 8.52 -12.73
N ILE A 312 2.91 9.30 -12.40
CA ILE A 312 2.82 10.41 -11.45
C ILE A 312 1.91 11.52 -11.98
N ASN A 313 2.10 11.93 -13.24
CA ASN A 313 1.28 12.98 -13.87
C ASN A 313 -0.18 12.55 -13.98
N PHE A 314 -0.44 11.31 -14.39
CA PHE A 314 -1.79 10.73 -14.38
C PHE A 314 -2.44 10.81 -13.00
N ALA A 315 -1.74 10.36 -11.95
CA ALA A 315 -2.29 10.35 -10.60
C ALA A 315 -2.58 11.77 -10.11
N ALA A 316 -1.70 12.73 -10.39
CA ALA A 316 -1.89 14.12 -10.01
C ALA A 316 -3.10 14.75 -10.69
N GLU A 317 -3.21 14.63 -12.02
CA GLU A 317 -4.37 15.13 -12.78
C GLU A 317 -5.67 14.44 -12.32
N PHE A 318 -5.64 13.13 -12.11
CA PHE A 318 -6.80 12.38 -11.64
C PHE A 318 -7.27 12.86 -10.27
N MET A 319 -6.36 13.10 -9.33
CA MET A 319 -6.74 13.56 -7.98
C MET A 319 -7.25 15.00 -7.98
N GLU A 320 -6.68 15.90 -8.79
CA GLU A 320 -7.21 17.26 -8.95
C GLU A 320 -8.63 17.23 -9.53
N TRP A 321 -8.87 16.40 -10.55
CA TRP A 321 -10.20 16.16 -11.09
C TRP A 321 -11.15 15.54 -10.05
N LEU A 322 -10.69 14.55 -9.27
CA LEU A 322 -11.51 13.86 -8.28
C LEU A 322 -12.05 14.83 -7.21
N LYS A 323 -11.24 15.83 -6.79
CA LYS A 323 -11.66 16.90 -5.88
C LYS A 323 -12.77 17.79 -6.43
N GLN A 324 -12.86 17.93 -7.75
CA GLN A 324 -13.94 18.68 -8.40
C GLN A 324 -15.23 17.86 -8.49
N VAL A 325 -15.11 16.53 -8.59
CA VAL A 325 -16.25 15.61 -8.71
C VAL A 325 -16.86 15.27 -7.36
N ILE A 326 -16.03 14.99 -6.34
CA ILE A 326 -16.49 14.60 -5.00
C ILE A 326 -16.61 15.84 -4.14
N GLN A 327 -17.84 16.36 -4.06
CA GLN A 327 -18.18 17.55 -3.28
C GLN A 327 -19.49 17.37 -2.53
N GLY A 328 -19.58 18.01 -1.36
CA GLY A 328 -20.77 17.95 -0.52
C GLY A 328 -20.97 16.59 0.14
N ASP A 329 -22.21 16.34 0.55
CA ASP A 329 -22.61 15.16 1.31
C ASP A 329 -22.92 13.96 0.40
N GLY A 330 -22.68 12.75 0.90
CA GLY A 330 -22.96 11.49 0.21
C GLY A 330 -21.78 10.53 0.09
N VAL A 331 -22.00 9.45 -0.66
CA VAL A 331 -21.00 8.43 -0.96
C VAL A 331 -20.88 8.26 -2.47
N TRP A 332 -19.65 8.18 -2.95
CA TRP A 332 -19.29 7.97 -4.36
C TRP A 332 -18.61 6.63 -4.55
N ARG A 333 -18.86 6.00 -5.70
CA ARG A 333 -18.12 4.85 -6.19
C ARG A 333 -17.10 5.31 -7.23
N ILE A 334 -15.84 4.95 -7.02
CA ILE A 334 -14.76 5.10 -8.02
C ILE A 334 -14.53 3.71 -8.61
N ARG A 335 -14.68 3.55 -9.92
CA ARG A 335 -14.61 2.25 -10.60
C ARG A 335 -13.73 2.29 -11.84
N LYS A 336 -12.84 1.31 -11.93
CA LYS A 336 -12.18 0.92 -13.18
C LYS A 336 -12.46 -0.56 -13.43
N LEU A 337 -13.10 -0.88 -14.56
CA LEU A 337 -13.27 -2.28 -14.97
C LEU A 337 -11.96 -2.82 -15.56
N GLU A 338 -11.78 -4.14 -15.55
CA GLU A 338 -10.69 -4.79 -16.28
C GLU A 338 -10.72 -4.40 -17.76
N LYS A 339 -9.55 -4.14 -18.32
CA LYS A 339 -9.35 -3.70 -19.72
C LYS A 339 -10.00 -2.35 -20.06
N SER A 340 -10.64 -1.67 -19.11
CA SER A 340 -11.20 -0.33 -19.31
C SER A 340 -10.11 0.73 -19.43
N HIS A 341 -10.30 1.65 -20.37
CA HIS A 341 -9.49 2.85 -20.53
C HIS A 341 -10.08 4.06 -19.77
N VAL A 342 -11.08 3.85 -18.93
CA VAL A 342 -11.80 4.92 -18.22
C VAL A 342 -11.97 4.55 -16.76
N ILE A 343 -11.82 5.54 -15.88
CA ILE A 343 -12.25 5.49 -14.47
C ILE A 343 -13.57 6.26 -14.37
N GLN A 344 -14.61 5.60 -13.86
CA GLN A 344 -15.93 6.18 -13.62
C GLN A 344 -16.06 6.59 -12.15
N VAL A 345 -16.68 7.73 -11.90
CA VAL A 345 -17.03 8.21 -10.56
C VAL A 345 -18.51 8.60 -10.55
N TYR A 346 -19.30 7.95 -9.70
CA TYR A 346 -20.72 8.23 -9.60
C TYR A 346 -21.20 8.13 -8.16
N LYS A 347 -22.18 8.94 -7.81
CA LYS A 347 -22.78 8.96 -6.48
C LYS A 347 -23.65 7.72 -6.28
N VAL A 348 -23.49 7.03 -5.14
CA VAL A 348 -24.24 5.84 -4.76
C VAL A 348 -25.18 6.08 -3.57
N GLU A 349 -24.86 7.07 -2.73
CA GLU A 349 -25.73 7.55 -1.65
C GLU A 349 -25.78 9.07 -1.67
N GLU A 350 -26.97 9.65 -1.55
CA GLU A 350 -27.17 11.10 -1.69
C GLU A 350 -26.76 11.90 -0.45
N SER A 351 -26.78 11.29 0.73
CA SER A 351 -26.46 11.92 2.01
C SER A 351 -25.71 10.97 2.92
N GLY A 352 -25.00 11.53 3.90
CA GLY A 352 -24.17 10.80 4.84
C GLY A 352 -22.82 10.38 4.26
N HIS A 353 -22.15 9.51 5.01
CA HIS A 353 -20.77 9.09 4.75
C HIS A 353 -20.64 7.57 4.58
N GLY A 354 -21.77 6.86 4.47
CA GLY A 354 -21.82 5.40 4.61
C GLY A 354 -21.15 4.95 5.90
N ASP A 355 -20.45 3.82 5.82
CA ASP A 355 -19.65 3.25 6.91
C ASP A 355 -18.15 3.63 6.81
N ILE A 356 -17.78 4.54 5.90
CA ILE A 356 -16.39 4.94 5.64
C ILE A 356 -15.77 5.66 6.86
N LEU A 357 -16.60 6.43 7.59
CA LEU A 357 -16.18 7.25 8.72
C LEU A 357 -16.79 6.75 10.02
N SER A 358 -15.93 6.26 10.92
CA SER A 358 -16.33 5.83 12.25
C SER A 358 -16.99 6.97 13.04
N SER A 359 -17.95 6.63 13.90
CA SER A 359 -18.61 7.61 14.77
C SER A 359 -17.61 8.32 15.69
N ALA A 360 -16.62 7.59 16.21
CA ALA A 360 -15.57 8.15 17.06
C ALA A 360 -14.74 9.24 16.34
N PHE A 361 -14.41 9.02 15.06
CA PHE A 361 -13.70 10.00 14.25
C PHE A 361 -14.52 11.28 14.05
N LYS A 362 -15.81 11.14 13.69
CA LYS A 362 -16.73 12.29 13.49
C LYS A 362 -16.89 13.10 14.78
N THR A 363 -17.16 12.45 15.91
CA THR A 363 -17.29 13.11 17.21
C THR A 363 -16.02 13.87 17.60
N TRP A 364 -14.84 13.29 17.37
CA TRP A 364 -13.57 14.00 17.60
C TRP A 364 -13.45 15.25 16.72
N ARG A 365 -13.66 15.11 15.41
CA ARG A 365 -13.54 16.22 14.45
C ARG A 365 -14.55 17.33 14.67
N GLU A 366 -15.73 17.04 15.20
CA GLU A 366 -16.72 18.04 15.62
C GLU A 366 -16.26 18.81 16.86
N SER A 367 -15.66 18.12 17.83
CA SER A 367 -15.15 18.76 19.06
C SER A 367 -14.03 19.78 18.80
N LEU A 368 -13.20 19.55 17.77
CA LEU A 368 -12.14 20.50 17.38
C LEU A 368 -12.71 21.82 16.84
N VAL A 369 -13.77 21.76 16.03
CA VAL A 369 -14.42 22.97 15.48
C VAL A 369 -15.05 23.80 16.60
N GLY A 370 -15.61 23.14 17.63
CA GLY A 370 -16.15 23.83 18.80
C GLY A 370 -15.08 24.57 19.62
N ASN A 371 -13.86 24.04 19.67
CA ASN A 371 -12.75 24.65 20.40
C ASN A 371 -12.11 25.83 19.63
N ASP A 372 -12.05 25.80 18.29
CA ASP A 372 -11.55 26.94 17.50
C ASP A 372 -12.48 28.17 17.65
N CYS A 373 -13.80 27.98 17.67
CA CYS A 373 -14.77 29.07 17.87
C CYS A 373 -14.72 29.72 19.27
N THR A 374 -14.09 29.10 20.27
CA THR A 374 -13.97 29.66 21.63
C THR A 374 -12.65 30.38 21.88
N MET A 375 -11.62 30.16 21.05
CA MET A 375 -10.34 30.87 21.15
C MET A 375 -10.29 32.18 20.36
N ASP A 376 -11.11 32.36 19.32
CA ASP A 376 -11.21 33.60 18.55
C ASP A 376 -12.11 34.68 19.20
N GLY A 377 -12.59 34.42 20.43
CA GLY A 377 -13.51 35.28 21.18
C GLY A 377 -12.92 35.96 22.43
N VAL A 378 -11.60 35.97 22.61
CA VAL A 378 -10.91 36.61 23.76
C VAL A 378 -9.93 37.69 23.30
#